data_AF-A0A5D2LBE9-F1
#
_entry.id   AF-A0A5D2LBE9-F1
#
_cell.length_a   1.000
_cell.length_b   1.000
_cell.length_c   1.000
_cell.angle_alpha   90.00
_cell.angle_beta   90.00
_cell.angle_gamma   90.00
#
_symmetry.space_group_name_H-M   'P 1'
#
loop_
_entity.id
_entity.type
_entity.pdbx_description
1 polymer ?
#
loop_
_entity_poly.entity_id
_entity_poly.type
_entity_poly.pdbx_seq_one_letter_code
_entity_poly.pdbx_strand_id
1 'polypeptide(L)'
;MANHHRSNSLPPSTHSFLSKLLLFLTILPLALATLAFVLQWRGGSVSDPTTATSRWAPRGSRREVFPGMETSSSLLPKYHHSSNCINLGRSSSPSFPYYRDWKFGFEDSLKPKQICITTSTSAGLAQILPWMFYHKVIGVTTFYLFVEGHAASPNVSGVLESIPGVKVIYRTKELEEQQAKSRIWNETWLSSFFYKPCNYELFVKQSLNMENAIFTARDAGMDWIIHLDTDELIYPAGASEYSLRQLLRDLPSDVDLVVFPNYESSVERDDIKDPFGEVSMFKKNYDHLPKETYFGLYREATRGNPNYFLTYGNGKEAARVQDELRPNGAHRWHNYMKTPNEIKLDNAAVLHYTYAKFSDLTSRRDRCGCKPTQEDVKRCFMLEFDRAAFIIASTATEEELLHWP
;
A
#
# COMPACT_ATOMS: atom_id res chain seq x y z
N MET A 1 -86.91 15.90 -4.80
CA MET A 1 -85.56 15.32 -4.88
C MET A 1 -85.19 15.17 -6.35
N ALA A 2 -84.40 16.09 -6.89
CA ALA A 2 -83.78 15.96 -8.20
C ALA A 2 -82.55 16.88 -8.23
N ASN A 3 -81.36 16.29 -8.11
CA ASN A 3 -80.08 16.97 -8.24
C ASN A 3 -79.68 16.94 -9.72
N HIS A 4 -79.62 18.11 -10.36
CA HIS A 4 -78.93 18.26 -11.64
C HIS A 4 -77.48 18.71 -11.40
N HIS A 5 -76.54 17.84 -11.75
CA HIS A 5 -75.11 18.17 -11.87
C HIS A 5 -74.91 19.22 -12.97
N ARG A 6 -74.28 20.35 -12.62
CA ARG A 6 -73.66 21.28 -13.57
C ARG A 6 -72.14 21.14 -13.45
N SER A 7 -71.50 20.72 -14.54
CA SER A 7 -70.05 20.68 -14.71
C SER A 7 -69.51 22.11 -14.85
N ASN A 8 -68.69 22.56 -13.90
CA ASN A 8 -67.95 23.82 -14.03
C ASN A 8 -66.68 23.57 -14.86
N SER A 9 -66.67 24.07 -16.09
CA SER A 9 -65.47 24.20 -16.92
C SER A 9 -64.62 25.37 -16.42
N LEU A 10 -63.31 25.14 -16.23
CA LEU A 10 -62.32 26.16 -15.88
C LEU A 10 -62.07 27.14 -17.06
N PRO A 11 -61.69 28.40 -16.77
CA PRO A 11 -61.52 29.44 -17.78
C PRO A 11 -60.36 29.15 -18.77
N PRO A 12 -60.42 29.65 -20.02
CA PRO A 12 -59.52 29.27 -21.11
C PRO A 12 -58.04 29.66 -20.92
N SER A 13 -57.72 30.57 -19.98
CA SER A 13 -56.36 31.05 -19.73
C SER A 13 -55.49 30.10 -18.91
N THR A 14 -56.08 29.30 -18.00
CA THR A 14 -55.34 28.32 -17.18
C THR A 14 -54.97 27.06 -17.98
N HIS A 15 -55.80 26.68 -18.97
CA HIS A 15 -55.49 25.57 -19.88
C HIS A 15 -54.25 25.86 -20.75
N SER A 16 -54.03 27.11 -21.15
CA SER A 16 -52.86 27.52 -21.94
C SER A 16 -51.56 27.41 -21.14
N PHE A 17 -51.58 27.79 -19.85
CA PHE A 17 -50.41 27.72 -18.98
C PHE A 17 -50.05 26.29 -18.59
N LEU A 18 -51.05 25.48 -18.20
CA LEU A 18 -50.85 24.05 -17.90
C LEU A 18 -50.40 23.25 -19.12
N SER A 19 -50.95 23.55 -20.30
CA SER A 19 -50.50 22.97 -21.56
C SER A 19 -49.03 23.30 -21.85
N LYS A 20 -48.62 24.57 -21.71
CA LYS A 20 -47.23 24.99 -21.91
C LYS A 20 -46.26 24.39 -20.88
N LEU A 21 -46.69 24.24 -19.62
CA LEU A 21 -45.89 23.62 -18.57
C LEU A 21 -45.69 22.12 -18.83
N LEU A 22 -46.75 21.40 -19.20
CA LEU A 22 -46.67 19.98 -19.56
C LEU A 22 -45.84 19.77 -20.83
N LEU A 23 -45.96 20.67 -21.81
CA LEU A 23 -45.14 20.65 -23.01
C LEU A 23 -43.66 20.88 -22.68
N PHE A 24 -43.36 21.80 -21.76
CA PHE A 24 -41.99 22.05 -21.31
C PHE A 24 -41.41 20.87 -20.52
N LEU A 25 -42.20 20.27 -19.62
CA LEU A 25 -41.83 19.10 -18.83
C LEU A 25 -41.65 17.82 -19.67
N THR A 26 -42.17 17.79 -20.90
CA THR A 26 -41.99 16.65 -21.81
C THR A 26 -40.88 16.91 -22.84
N ILE A 27 -40.81 18.11 -23.40
CA ILE A 27 -39.80 18.45 -24.40
C ILE A 27 -38.41 18.57 -23.77
N LEU A 28 -38.28 19.15 -22.56
CA LEU A 28 -36.98 19.37 -21.94
C LEU A 28 -36.23 18.05 -21.63
N PRO A 29 -36.86 17.04 -21.00
CA PRO A 29 -36.19 15.75 -20.79
C PRO A 29 -35.87 15.03 -22.10
N LEU A 30 -36.74 15.12 -23.10
CA LEU A 30 -36.53 14.49 -24.41
C LEU A 30 -35.36 15.15 -25.16
N ALA A 31 -35.24 16.48 -25.08
CA ALA A 31 -34.14 17.24 -25.64
C ALA A 31 -32.81 16.92 -24.94
N LEU A 32 -32.82 16.78 -23.60
CA LEU A 32 -31.64 16.39 -22.84
C LEU A 32 -31.24 14.93 -23.12
N ALA A 33 -32.21 14.02 -23.25
CA ALA A 33 -31.95 12.62 -23.58
C ALA A 33 -31.42 12.46 -25.02
N THR A 34 -31.95 13.21 -25.98
CA THR A 34 -31.43 13.22 -27.36
C THR A 34 -30.06 13.87 -27.45
N LEU A 35 -29.79 14.94 -26.70
CA LEU A 35 -28.46 15.53 -26.59
C LEU A 35 -27.46 14.55 -25.98
N ALA A 36 -27.82 13.88 -24.88
CA ALA A 36 -26.99 12.86 -24.26
C ALA A 36 -26.74 11.67 -25.21
N PHE A 37 -27.78 11.23 -25.93
CA PHE A 37 -27.65 10.19 -26.95
C PHE A 37 -26.70 10.61 -28.06
N VAL A 38 -26.81 11.82 -28.60
CA VAL A 38 -25.91 12.34 -29.65
C VAL A 38 -24.46 12.48 -29.13
N LEU A 39 -24.28 12.95 -27.90
CA LEU A 39 -22.96 13.05 -27.26
C LEU A 39 -22.34 11.67 -27.00
N GLN A 40 -23.16 10.66 -26.72
CA GLN A 40 -22.73 9.27 -26.52
C GLN A 40 -22.64 8.49 -27.85
N TRP A 41 -23.30 8.96 -28.91
CA TRP A 41 -23.34 8.34 -30.21
C TRP A 41 -22.01 8.51 -30.94
N ARG A 42 -21.10 7.58 -30.66
CA ARG A 42 -19.91 7.35 -31.49
C ARG A 42 -20.31 6.42 -32.63
N GLY A 43 -20.66 6.99 -33.77
CA GLY A 43 -21.11 6.25 -34.95
C GLY A 43 -20.21 5.04 -35.27
N GLY A 44 -20.79 3.84 -35.27
CA GLY A 44 -20.11 2.60 -35.61
C GLY A 44 -20.93 1.37 -35.21
N SER A 45 -21.08 0.43 -36.14
CA SER A 45 -21.81 -0.83 -36.03
C SER A 45 -21.47 -1.65 -34.78
N VAL A 46 -22.46 -2.39 -34.26
CA VAL A 46 -22.30 -3.44 -33.24
C VAL A 46 -21.18 -4.39 -33.67
N SER A 47 -20.07 -4.39 -32.92
CA SER A 47 -18.97 -5.34 -33.08
C SER A 47 -18.51 -5.85 -31.71
N ASP A 48 -18.23 -7.15 -31.70
CA ASP A 48 -17.91 -8.08 -30.60
C ASP A 48 -16.91 -7.53 -29.55
N PRO A 49 -17.07 -7.79 -28.23
CA PRO A 49 -16.28 -7.14 -27.16
C PRO A 49 -14.81 -7.58 -27.05
N THR A 50 -14.31 -8.42 -27.95
CA THR A 50 -12.94 -8.97 -27.86
C THR A 50 -11.88 -8.17 -28.64
N THR A 51 -12.26 -7.07 -29.31
CA THR A 51 -11.34 -6.31 -30.18
C THR A 51 -11.06 -4.84 -29.79
N ALA A 52 -11.63 -4.36 -28.67
CA ALA A 52 -11.63 -2.94 -28.33
C ALA A 52 -10.33 -2.39 -27.69
N THR A 53 -9.30 -3.20 -27.46
CA THR A 53 -8.04 -2.76 -26.84
C THR A 53 -6.97 -2.26 -27.82
N SER A 54 -7.26 -2.17 -29.12
CA SER A 54 -6.23 -1.84 -30.14
C SER A 54 -6.28 -0.42 -30.74
N ARG A 55 -7.19 0.47 -30.32
CA ARG A 55 -7.42 1.76 -31.03
C ARG A 55 -6.91 3.04 -30.38
N TRP A 56 -6.20 2.96 -29.26
CA TRP A 56 -5.58 4.16 -28.64
C TRP A 56 -4.08 3.94 -28.45
N ALA A 57 -3.35 3.91 -29.58
CA ALA A 57 -1.90 4.05 -29.60
C ALA A 57 -1.53 5.10 -30.67
N PRO A 58 -0.62 6.05 -30.38
CA PRO A 58 -0.09 6.96 -31.38
C PRO A 58 0.58 6.17 -32.51
N ARG A 59 0.41 6.60 -33.76
CA ARG A 59 1.05 5.98 -34.92
C ARG A 59 2.58 6.06 -34.77
N GLY A 60 3.22 4.93 -34.51
CA GLY A 60 4.68 4.81 -34.62
C GLY A 60 5.35 3.94 -33.56
N SER A 61 4.92 2.71 -33.34
CA SER A 61 5.78 1.70 -32.70
C SER A 61 5.51 0.31 -33.29
N ARG A 62 6.59 -0.38 -33.64
CA ARG A 62 6.56 -1.76 -34.10
C ARG A 62 6.07 -2.65 -32.96
N ARG A 63 5.31 -3.70 -33.31
CA ARG A 63 4.83 -4.78 -32.43
C ARG A 63 5.80 -5.08 -31.28
N GLU A 64 5.41 -4.76 -30.06
CA GLU A 64 6.02 -5.35 -28.86
C GLU A 64 5.04 -6.39 -28.31
N VAL A 65 5.47 -7.63 -28.38
CA VAL A 65 4.85 -8.80 -27.76
C VAL A 65 5.37 -8.85 -26.32
N PHE A 66 4.47 -9.07 -25.35
CA PHE A 66 4.83 -9.28 -23.94
C PHE A 66 5.87 -10.41 -23.79
N PRO A 67 6.92 -10.27 -22.97
CA PRO A 67 7.86 -11.35 -22.70
C PRO A 67 7.15 -12.51 -22.00
N GLY A 68 7.14 -13.71 -22.61
CA GLY A 68 6.61 -14.94 -22.00
C GLY A 68 5.51 -15.67 -22.79
N MET A 69 5.08 -15.17 -23.95
CA MET A 69 4.09 -15.84 -24.79
C MET A 69 4.70 -16.32 -26.11
N GLU A 70 5.47 -17.42 -26.07
CA GLU A 70 5.86 -18.13 -27.29
C GLU A 70 4.87 -19.25 -27.60
N THR A 71 4.17 -19.08 -28.72
CA THR A 71 3.37 -20.12 -29.35
C THR A 71 4.31 -21.06 -30.10
N SER A 72 4.34 -22.32 -29.68
CA SER A 72 5.17 -23.35 -30.28
C SER A 72 4.80 -23.59 -31.75
N SER A 73 5.69 -23.23 -32.68
CA SER A 73 5.74 -23.85 -34.00
C SER A 73 7.16 -23.84 -34.57
N SER A 74 7.77 -25.03 -34.54
CA SER A 74 8.77 -25.59 -35.48
C SER A 74 9.86 -24.67 -36.05
N LEU A 75 11.13 -24.96 -35.70
CA LEU A 75 12.14 -25.59 -36.59
C LEU A 75 13.52 -25.61 -35.88
N LEU A 76 14.13 -26.81 -35.82
CA LEU A 76 15.49 -27.08 -35.32
C LEU A 76 16.58 -26.45 -36.22
N PRO A 77 17.79 -26.21 -35.67
CA PRO A 77 18.87 -27.12 -36.05
C PRO A 77 19.79 -27.56 -34.88
N LYS A 78 20.28 -28.78 -35.06
CA LYS A 78 21.21 -29.57 -34.24
C LYS A 78 22.52 -28.83 -33.92
N TYR A 79 22.99 -28.97 -32.68
CA TYR A 79 24.42 -29.13 -32.38
C TYR A 79 24.61 -30.17 -31.27
N HIS A 80 25.42 -31.18 -31.57
CA HIS A 80 25.89 -32.20 -30.64
C HIS A 80 26.99 -31.62 -29.73
N HIS A 81 26.95 -31.91 -28.42
CA HIS A 81 28.16 -32.30 -27.69
C HIS A 81 27.83 -33.13 -26.44
N SER A 82 28.74 -34.07 -26.21
CA SER A 82 28.71 -35.27 -25.36
C SER A 82 28.92 -35.02 -23.86
N SER A 83 28.15 -35.77 -23.06
CA SER A 83 28.47 -36.43 -21.77
C SER A 83 29.64 -35.91 -20.91
N ASN A 84 29.36 -35.54 -19.65
CA ASN A 84 29.75 -36.37 -18.48
C ASN A 84 29.23 -35.76 -17.17
N CYS A 85 28.40 -36.53 -16.48
CA CYS A 85 27.96 -36.24 -15.12
C CYS A 85 29.07 -36.65 -14.13
N ILE A 86 29.63 -35.67 -13.43
CA ILE A 86 30.39 -35.92 -12.20
C ILE A 86 29.80 -35.00 -11.12
N ASN A 87 29.15 -35.64 -10.14
CA ASN A 87 28.70 -35.03 -8.91
C ASN A 87 29.89 -34.50 -8.12
N LEU A 88 29.93 -33.19 -7.90
CA LEU A 88 30.63 -32.58 -6.78
C LEU A 88 29.64 -31.67 -6.07
N GLY A 89 29.26 -32.09 -4.85
CA GLY A 89 28.36 -31.37 -3.98
C GLY A 89 28.80 -29.93 -3.80
N ARG A 90 27.96 -29.00 -4.27
CA ARG A 90 27.96 -27.62 -3.84
C ARG A 90 26.67 -27.38 -3.09
N SER A 91 26.84 -27.05 -1.81
CA SER A 91 25.92 -26.28 -0.99
C SER A 91 25.00 -25.40 -1.87
N SER A 92 23.70 -25.64 -1.78
CA SER A 92 22.66 -24.81 -2.36
C SER A 92 22.64 -23.46 -1.64
N SER A 93 23.52 -22.56 -2.06
CA SER A 93 23.32 -21.13 -1.83
C SER A 93 22.13 -20.69 -2.68
N PRO A 94 21.14 -19.95 -2.15
CA PRO A 94 20.08 -19.41 -2.99
C PRO A 94 20.70 -18.33 -3.90
N SER A 95 21.12 -18.74 -5.09
CA SER A 95 21.54 -17.81 -6.13
C SER A 95 20.29 -17.19 -6.71
N PHE A 96 20.02 -15.91 -6.38
CA PHE A 96 18.99 -15.11 -7.05
C PHE A 96 19.44 -14.87 -8.51
N PRO A 97 18.86 -15.55 -9.52
CA PRO A 97 19.42 -15.55 -10.88
C PRO A 97 19.21 -14.23 -11.63
N TYR A 98 18.39 -13.32 -11.10
CA TYR A 98 17.82 -12.20 -11.86
C TYR A 98 18.48 -10.83 -11.65
N TYR A 99 19.53 -10.71 -10.83
CA TYR A 99 20.04 -9.38 -10.42
C TYR A 99 21.43 -9.00 -10.97
N ARG A 100 22.06 -9.83 -11.80
CA ARG A 100 23.49 -9.62 -12.09
C ARG A 100 23.81 -8.47 -13.06
N ASP A 101 22.86 -8.06 -13.91
CA ASP A 101 23.14 -7.16 -15.03
C ASP A 101 22.10 -6.05 -15.28
N TRP A 102 21.21 -5.76 -14.32
CA TRP A 102 20.24 -4.69 -14.52
C TRP A 102 20.91 -3.31 -14.43
N LYS A 103 21.24 -2.73 -15.59
CA LYS A 103 21.70 -1.34 -15.69
C LYS A 103 20.47 -0.44 -15.76
N PHE A 104 20.16 0.23 -14.66
CA PHE A 104 19.16 1.30 -14.66
C PHE A 104 19.69 2.46 -15.50
N GLY A 105 19.09 2.70 -16.67
CA GLY A 105 19.36 3.88 -17.47
C GLY A 105 18.84 5.10 -16.74
N PHE A 106 19.73 5.90 -16.17
CA PHE A 106 19.39 7.22 -15.68
C PHE A 106 19.46 8.16 -16.89
N GLU A 107 18.33 8.63 -17.39
CA GLU A 107 18.34 9.71 -18.39
C GLU A 107 18.95 10.98 -17.78
N ASP A 108 19.92 11.56 -18.50
CA ASP A 108 20.88 12.57 -18.02
C ASP A 108 20.33 14.01 -17.86
N SER A 109 19.02 14.26 -17.84
CA SER A 109 18.52 15.64 -18.00
C SER A 109 17.85 16.32 -16.80
N LEU A 110 17.67 15.69 -15.63
CA LEU A 110 17.23 16.35 -14.38
C LEU A 110 17.77 15.58 -13.16
N LYS A 111 18.24 16.27 -12.10
CA LYS A 111 18.67 15.60 -10.85
C LYS A 111 17.52 14.69 -10.36
N PRO A 112 17.69 13.36 -10.34
CA PRO A 112 16.61 12.45 -10.00
C PRO A 112 16.17 12.70 -8.55
N LYS A 113 14.85 12.66 -8.31
CA LYS A 113 14.30 12.80 -6.95
C LYS A 113 14.88 11.71 -6.05
N GLN A 114 15.49 12.15 -4.96
CA GLN A 114 16.09 11.28 -3.95
C GLN A 114 15.01 10.86 -2.95
N ILE A 115 14.65 9.58 -2.97
CA ILE A 115 13.59 9.02 -2.13
C ILE A 115 14.24 8.10 -1.11
N CYS A 116 13.90 8.31 0.15
CA CYS A 116 14.34 7.44 1.23
C CYS A 116 13.16 6.74 1.93
N ILE A 117 13.41 5.51 2.38
CA ILE A 117 12.51 4.78 3.28
C ILE A 117 13.17 4.67 4.64
N THR A 118 12.40 4.93 5.70
CA THR A 118 12.74 4.56 7.07
C THR A 118 11.88 3.39 7.53
N THR A 119 12.47 2.43 8.24
CA THR A 119 11.76 1.27 8.77
C THR A 119 12.38 0.80 10.08
N SER A 120 11.57 0.17 10.92
CA SER A 120 12.02 -0.51 12.14
C SER A 120 11.77 -2.00 11.99
N THR A 121 12.81 -2.83 12.09
CA THR A 121 12.66 -4.27 11.81
C THR A 121 13.53 -5.15 12.70
N SER A 122 12.97 -6.30 13.06
CA SER A 122 13.69 -7.41 13.69
C SER A 122 13.79 -8.65 12.81
N ALA A 123 13.38 -8.52 11.54
CA ALA A 123 13.28 -9.63 10.59
C ALA A 123 14.65 -10.10 10.05
N GLY A 124 14.66 -11.26 9.41
CA GLY A 124 15.83 -11.77 8.70
C GLY A 124 15.95 -11.29 7.26
N LEU A 125 17.07 -11.62 6.62
CA LEU A 125 17.34 -11.31 5.21
C LEU A 125 16.25 -11.82 4.25
N ALA A 126 15.63 -12.96 4.55
CA ALA A 126 14.58 -13.54 3.72
C ALA A 126 13.36 -12.61 3.56
N GLN A 127 13.07 -11.76 4.55
CA GLN A 127 12.00 -10.76 4.47
C GLN A 127 12.53 -9.41 3.99
N ILE A 128 13.69 -8.97 4.52
CA ILE A 128 14.20 -7.62 4.26
C ILE A 128 14.66 -7.45 2.80
N LEU A 129 15.33 -8.45 2.21
CA LEU A 129 15.92 -8.31 0.89
C LEU A 129 14.87 -8.17 -0.23
N PRO A 130 13.84 -9.03 -0.34
CA PRO A 130 12.81 -8.87 -1.37
C PRO A 130 12.09 -7.53 -1.26
N TRP A 131 11.71 -7.14 -0.04
CA TRP A 131 11.10 -5.84 0.25
C TRP A 131 11.99 -4.68 -0.22
N MET A 132 13.26 -4.69 0.15
CA MET A 132 14.18 -3.60 -0.18
C MET A 132 14.48 -3.52 -1.68
N PHE A 133 14.75 -4.66 -2.33
CA PHE A 133 15.06 -4.68 -3.76
C PHE A 133 13.86 -4.28 -4.61
N TYR A 134 12.64 -4.68 -4.23
CA TYR A 134 11.42 -4.17 -4.85
C TYR A 134 11.37 -2.64 -4.81
N HIS A 135 11.59 -2.05 -3.64
CA HIS A 135 11.56 -0.59 -3.48
C HIS A 135 12.69 0.12 -4.24
N LYS A 136 13.88 -0.50 -4.34
CA LYS A 136 14.96 0.00 -5.20
C LYS A 136 14.56 0.05 -6.67
N VAL A 137 13.91 -1.01 -7.17
CA VAL A 137 13.47 -1.11 -8.57
C VAL A 137 12.47 -0.01 -8.92
N ILE A 138 11.51 0.29 -8.04
CA ILE A 138 10.52 1.36 -8.29
C ILE A 138 11.08 2.78 -8.03
N GLY A 139 12.34 2.91 -7.62
CA GLY A 139 13.08 4.17 -7.64
C GLY A 139 13.56 4.72 -6.29
N VAL A 140 13.40 3.98 -5.18
CA VAL A 140 13.94 4.37 -3.86
C VAL A 140 15.46 4.25 -3.84
N THR A 141 16.14 5.29 -3.38
CA THR A 141 17.61 5.38 -3.42
C THR A 141 18.25 5.03 -2.09
N THR A 142 17.64 5.46 -0.98
CA THR A 142 18.21 5.33 0.37
C THR A 142 17.29 4.60 1.34
N PHE A 143 17.85 3.78 2.23
CA PHE A 143 17.13 3.06 3.27
C PHE A 143 17.76 3.33 4.64
N TYR A 144 16.96 3.77 5.59
CA TYR A 144 17.32 3.90 7.00
C TYR A 144 16.69 2.74 7.78
N LEU A 145 17.49 1.70 8.03
CA LEU A 145 17.02 0.47 8.67
C LEU A 145 17.34 0.52 10.16
N PHE A 146 16.35 0.77 11.01
CA PHE A 146 16.48 0.64 12.46
C PHE A 146 16.35 -0.83 12.83
N VAL A 147 17.48 -1.46 13.17
CA VAL A 147 17.56 -2.92 13.34
C VAL A 147 17.60 -3.34 14.80
N GLU A 148 16.85 -4.40 15.09
CA GLU A 148 16.84 -5.10 16.38
C GLU A 148 16.80 -6.62 16.15
N GLY A 149 16.91 -7.41 17.22
CA GLY A 149 16.73 -8.86 17.15
C GLY A 149 17.59 -9.53 16.05
N HIS A 150 16.96 -10.28 15.15
CA HIS A 150 17.68 -10.98 14.10
C HIS A 150 18.29 -10.04 13.06
N ALA A 151 17.63 -8.91 12.77
CA ALA A 151 18.12 -7.89 11.85
C ALA A 151 19.43 -7.24 12.33
N ALA A 152 19.63 -7.15 13.65
CA ALA A 152 20.83 -6.59 14.27
C ALA A 152 21.96 -7.61 14.43
N SER A 153 21.76 -8.88 14.06
CA SER A 153 22.81 -9.90 14.15
C SER A 153 23.95 -9.62 13.15
N PRO A 154 25.23 -9.88 13.50
CA PRO A 154 26.37 -9.49 12.65
C PRO A 154 26.31 -10.02 11.21
N ASN A 155 25.80 -11.23 11.02
CA ASN A 155 25.66 -11.83 9.70
C ASN A 155 24.58 -11.14 8.85
N VAL A 156 23.47 -10.73 9.47
CA VAL A 156 22.38 -10.05 8.77
C VAL A 156 22.75 -8.60 8.51
N SER A 157 23.18 -7.88 9.53
CA SER A 157 23.52 -6.47 9.41
C SER A 157 24.72 -6.23 8.50
N GLY A 158 25.74 -7.08 8.53
CA GLY A 158 26.88 -6.99 7.61
C GLY A 158 26.49 -7.14 6.13
N VAL A 159 25.49 -7.99 5.81
CA VAL A 159 24.93 -8.06 4.45
C VAL A 159 24.18 -6.77 4.11
N LEU A 160 23.35 -6.27 5.02
CA LEU A 160 22.58 -5.04 4.79
C LEU A 160 23.50 -3.82 4.58
N GLU A 161 24.55 -3.68 5.38
CA GLU A 161 25.56 -2.61 5.26
C GLU A 161 26.36 -2.66 3.96
N SER A 162 26.52 -3.86 3.36
CA SER A 162 27.20 -4.02 2.07
C SER A 162 26.39 -3.48 0.88
N ILE A 163 25.10 -3.20 1.05
CA ILE A 163 24.21 -2.82 -0.02
C ILE A 163 24.23 -1.29 -0.20
N PRO A 164 24.55 -0.77 -1.40
CA PRO A 164 24.61 0.66 -1.64
C PRO A 164 23.29 1.39 -1.31
N GLY A 165 23.40 2.52 -0.63
CA GLY A 165 22.26 3.33 -0.18
C GLY A 165 21.54 2.77 1.04
N VAL A 166 22.05 1.73 1.70
CA VAL A 166 21.50 1.22 2.96
C VAL A 166 22.32 1.77 4.12
N LYS A 167 21.65 2.38 5.09
CA LYS A 167 22.21 2.78 6.38
C LYS A 167 21.51 1.98 7.47
N VAL A 168 22.29 1.13 8.12
CA VAL A 168 21.83 0.35 9.28
C VAL A 168 22.03 1.19 10.54
N ILE A 169 20.97 1.31 11.35
CA ILE A 169 20.97 2.02 12.63
C ILE A 169 20.65 1.01 13.72
N TYR A 170 21.63 0.73 14.57
CA TYR A 170 21.45 -0.18 15.70
C TYR A 170 20.77 0.52 16.86
N ARG A 171 19.97 -0.22 17.63
CA ARG A 171 19.48 0.23 18.93
C ARG A 171 20.62 0.17 19.96
N THR A 172 21.45 1.21 19.97
CA THR A 172 22.49 1.38 20.98
C THR A 172 21.97 2.19 22.17
N LYS A 173 22.68 2.10 23.30
CA LYS A 173 22.35 2.87 24.50
C LYS A 173 22.38 4.39 24.23
N GLU A 174 23.32 4.83 23.39
CA GLU A 174 23.44 6.24 23.00
C GLU A 174 22.22 6.71 22.22
N LEU A 175 21.71 5.88 21.29
CA LEU A 175 20.48 6.18 20.56
C LEU A 175 19.28 6.25 21.51
N GLU A 176 19.17 5.31 22.46
CA GLU A 176 18.10 5.33 23.47
C GLU A 176 18.16 6.58 24.36
N GLU A 177 19.36 6.97 24.81
CA GLU A 177 19.57 8.19 25.62
C GLU A 177 19.26 9.47 24.83
N GLN A 178 19.55 9.48 23.52
CA GLN A 178 19.15 10.56 22.62
C GLN A 178 17.62 10.62 22.46
N GLN A 179 17.00 9.47 22.17
CA GLN A 179 15.55 9.36 22.01
C GLN A 179 14.79 9.70 23.28
N ALA A 180 15.33 9.39 24.47
CA ALA A 180 14.75 9.76 25.76
C ALA A 180 14.66 11.29 25.97
N LYS A 181 15.48 12.07 25.26
CA LYS A 181 15.47 13.54 25.27
C LYS A 181 14.67 14.16 24.13
N SER A 182 14.03 13.33 23.29
CA SER A 182 13.24 13.78 22.16
C SER A 182 12.08 14.68 22.60
N ARG A 183 11.77 15.68 21.77
CA ARG A 183 10.58 16.52 21.91
C ARG A 183 9.29 15.68 21.88
N ILE A 184 9.30 14.53 21.18
CA ILE A 184 8.14 13.65 21.03
C ILE A 184 7.50 13.30 22.38
N TRP A 185 8.28 13.16 23.46
CA TRP A 185 7.76 12.85 24.79
C TRP A 185 6.85 13.94 25.39
N ASN A 186 6.87 15.16 24.84
CA ASN A 186 6.01 16.26 25.23
C ASN A 186 4.79 16.44 24.30
N GLU A 187 4.65 15.59 23.29
CA GLU A 187 3.61 15.72 22.28
C GLU A 187 2.30 15.05 22.72
N THR A 188 1.21 15.81 22.70
CA THR A 188 -0.11 15.31 23.16
C THR A 188 -0.69 14.23 22.27
N TRP A 189 -0.40 14.27 20.96
CA TRP A 189 -0.93 13.31 19.97
C TRP A 189 -0.39 11.89 20.12
N LEU A 190 0.76 11.71 20.81
CA LEU A 190 1.33 10.38 21.10
C LEU A 190 1.21 9.98 22.58
N SER A 191 0.77 10.90 23.44
CA SER A 191 0.79 10.74 24.90
C SER A 191 0.02 9.51 25.41
N SER A 192 -1.07 9.13 24.75
CA SER A 192 -1.89 7.99 25.13
C SER A 192 -1.21 6.63 24.90
N PHE A 193 -0.11 6.60 24.15
CA PHE A 193 0.66 5.39 23.84
C PHE A 193 1.93 5.26 24.70
N PHE A 194 2.33 6.31 25.42
CA PHE A 194 3.54 6.29 26.23
C PHE A 194 3.48 5.26 27.37
N TYR A 195 4.64 4.65 27.64
CA TYR A 195 4.86 3.72 28.75
C TYR A 195 3.94 2.49 28.76
N LYS A 196 3.27 2.21 27.63
CA LYS A 196 2.50 0.99 27.41
C LYS A 196 3.35 -0.02 26.64
N PRO A 197 3.27 -1.31 26.98
CA PRO A 197 4.15 -2.33 26.41
C PRO A 197 3.79 -2.72 24.98
N CYS A 198 4.67 -3.50 24.36
CA CYS A 198 4.41 -4.26 23.13
C CYS A 198 4.03 -3.39 21.92
N ASN A 199 2.80 -3.48 21.42
CA ASN A 199 2.41 -2.79 20.19
C ASN A 199 2.37 -1.27 20.40
N TYR A 200 2.04 -0.80 21.60
CA TYR A 200 2.14 0.61 21.97
C TYR A 200 3.60 1.09 22.01
N GLU A 201 4.48 0.32 22.63
CA GLU A 201 5.91 0.61 22.70
C GLU A 201 6.53 0.67 21.30
N LEU A 202 6.20 -0.30 20.44
CA LEU A 202 6.64 -0.34 19.04
C LEU A 202 6.18 0.92 18.29
N PHE A 203 4.93 1.35 18.48
CA PHE A 203 4.39 2.54 17.81
C PHE A 203 5.13 3.82 18.23
N VAL A 204 5.45 3.96 19.51
CA VAL A 204 6.27 5.09 20.02
C VAL A 204 7.69 5.02 19.49
N LYS A 205 8.29 3.82 19.51
CA LYS A 205 9.64 3.57 19.01
C LYS A 205 9.78 3.87 17.51
N GLN A 206 8.83 3.44 16.69
CA GLN A 206 8.77 3.77 15.27
C GLN A 206 8.71 5.29 15.06
N SER A 207 7.91 6.00 15.86
CA SER A 207 7.83 7.46 15.80
C SER A 207 9.17 8.13 16.14
N LEU A 208 9.89 7.66 17.16
CA LEU A 208 11.23 8.15 17.52
C LEU A 208 12.28 7.83 16.43
N ASN A 209 12.19 6.67 15.80
CA ASN A 209 13.04 6.30 14.68
C ASN A 209 12.78 7.17 13.45
N MET A 210 11.51 7.48 13.16
CA MET A 210 11.12 8.43 12.11
C MET A 210 11.70 9.82 12.36
N GLU A 211 11.68 10.32 13.60
CA GLU A 211 12.30 11.61 13.95
C GLU A 211 13.81 11.63 13.64
N ASN A 212 14.53 10.59 14.05
CA ASN A 212 15.96 10.45 13.72
C ASN A 212 16.21 10.33 12.20
N ALA A 213 15.32 9.64 11.50
CA ALA A 213 15.40 9.49 10.05
C ALA A 213 15.18 10.81 9.31
N ILE A 214 14.32 11.70 9.80
CA ILE A 214 14.13 13.04 9.22
C ILE A 214 15.44 13.83 9.24
N PHE A 215 16.15 13.84 10.39
CA PHE A 215 17.45 14.52 10.48
C PHE A 215 18.46 13.94 9.49
N THR A 216 18.55 12.61 9.44
CA THR A 216 19.47 11.94 8.52
C THR A 216 19.10 12.21 7.04
N ALA A 217 17.82 12.23 6.71
CA ALA A 217 17.32 12.48 5.36
C ALA A 217 17.61 13.93 4.93
N ARG A 218 17.45 14.89 5.84
CA ARG A 218 17.75 16.30 5.60
C ARG A 218 19.24 16.51 5.32
N ASP A 219 20.11 15.96 6.16
CA ASP A 219 21.57 16.07 6.00
C ASP A 219 22.05 15.40 4.71
N ALA A 220 21.40 14.32 4.28
CA ALA A 220 21.70 13.62 3.03
C ALA A 220 21.07 14.28 1.78
N GLY A 221 20.30 15.37 1.94
CA GLY A 221 19.64 16.06 0.84
C GLY A 221 18.60 15.21 0.10
N MET A 222 17.86 14.37 0.83
CA MET A 222 16.74 13.60 0.29
C MET A 222 15.57 14.54 -0.04
N ASP A 223 14.80 14.23 -1.08
CA ASP A 223 13.58 14.98 -1.46
C ASP A 223 12.35 14.47 -0.70
N TRP A 224 12.23 13.15 -0.55
CA TRP A 224 11.07 12.48 0.02
C TRP A 224 11.47 11.42 1.04
N ILE A 225 10.68 11.29 2.11
CA ILE A 225 10.80 10.24 3.13
C ILE A 225 9.48 9.48 3.29
N ILE A 226 9.56 8.16 3.44
CA ILE A 226 8.39 7.28 3.67
C ILE A 226 8.72 6.35 4.84
N HIS A 227 7.78 6.14 5.76
CA HIS A 227 7.88 5.07 6.74
C HIS A 227 7.10 3.86 6.22
N LEU A 228 7.76 2.70 6.15
CA LEU A 228 7.16 1.44 5.72
C LEU A 228 7.60 0.30 6.63
N ASP A 229 6.68 -0.59 6.94
CA ASP A 229 6.98 -1.83 7.62
C ASP A 229 7.49 -2.87 6.60
N THR A 230 8.24 -3.88 7.06
CA THR A 230 8.86 -4.88 6.15
C THR A 230 7.86 -5.91 5.59
N ASP A 231 6.58 -5.74 5.87
CA ASP A 231 5.43 -6.45 5.28
C ASP A 231 4.60 -5.54 4.35
N GLU A 232 5.11 -4.38 3.96
CA GLU A 232 4.40 -3.40 3.14
C GLU A 232 5.14 -3.06 1.85
N LEU A 233 4.43 -3.05 0.72
CA LEU A 233 4.97 -2.62 -0.57
C LEU A 233 4.24 -1.40 -1.11
N ILE A 234 4.96 -0.40 -1.60
CA ILE A 234 4.34 0.67 -2.40
C ILE A 234 3.90 0.10 -3.75
N TYR A 235 2.63 0.30 -4.10
CA TYR A 235 2.02 -0.06 -5.37
C TYR A 235 1.76 1.22 -6.18
N PRO A 236 2.73 1.71 -6.98
CA PRO A 236 2.61 2.96 -7.73
C PRO A 236 1.78 2.80 -9.01
N ALA A 237 0.66 2.09 -8.95
CA ALA A 237 -0.15 1.87 -10.14
C ALA A 237 -0.71 3.17 -10.71
N GLY A 238 -0.91 3.16 -12.02
CA GLY A 238 -1.22 4.37 -12.78
C GLY A 238 -0.04 5.30 -13.03
N ALA A 239 1.11 5.12 -12.36
CA ALA A 239 2.34 5.83 -12.72
C ALA A 239 2.96 5.24 -13.99
N SER A 240 3.53 6.10 -14.84
CA SER A 240 4.32 5.62 -15.98
C SER A 240 5.49 4.77 -15.50
N GLU A 241 5.75 3.70 -16.26
CA GLU A 241 6.84 2.74 -15.99
C GLU A 241 6.78 2.09 -14.59
N TYR A 242 5.63 2.15 -13.91
CA TYR A 242 5.48 1.62 -12.55
C TYR A 242 6.52 2.23 -11.57
N SER A 243 6.80 3.52 -11.74
CA SER A 243 7.89 4.22 -11.05
C SER A 243 7.38 5.14 -9.95
N LEU A 244 7.72 4.83 -8.69
CA LEU A 244 7.48 5.72 -7.56
C LEU A 244 8.24 7.04 -7.71
N ARG A 245 9.45 6.98 -8.30
CA ARG A 245 10.22 8.18 -8.62
C ARG A 245 9.45 9.11 -9.54
N GLN A 246 8.85 8.56 -10.59
CA GLN A 246 8.10 9.35 -11.55
C GLN A 246 6.84 9.95 -10.91
N LEU A 247 6.11 9.11 -10.18
CA LEU A 247 4.93 9.50 -9.42
C LEU A 247 5.20 10.70 -8.51
N LEU A 248 6.28 10.67 -7.72
CA LEU A 248 6.64 11.76 -6.79
C LEU A 248 7.33 12.96 -7.46
N ARG A 249 7.90 12.78 -8.65
CA ARG A 249 8.52 13.85 -9.45
C ARG A 249 7.46 14.77 -10.05
N ASP A 250 6.35 14.20 -10.52
CA ASP A 250 5.32 14.91 -11.27
C ASP A 250 4.37 15.72 -10.37
N LEU A 251 4.53 15.60 -9.04
CA LEU A 251 3.72 16.33 -8.08
C LEU A 251 4.10 17.82 -8.01
N PRO A 252 3.10 18.71 -7.89
CA PRO A 252 3.33 20.14 -7.66
C PRO A 252 4.28 20.42 -6.48
N SER A 253 5.03 21.51 -6.59
CA SER A 253 6.03 21.89 -5.58
C SER A 253 5.42 22.28 -4.23
N ASP A 254 4.16 22.70 -4.22
CA ASP A 254 3.40 23.09 -3.03
C ASP A 254 2.78 21.90 -2.30
N VAL A 255 2.82 20.68 -2.86
CA VAL A 255 2.39 19.45 -2.17
C VAL A 255 3.45 19.03 -1.15
N ASP A 256 3.08 18.92 0.11
CA ASP A 256 3.98 18.52 1.19
C ASP A 256 3.91 17.01 1.48
N LEU A 257 2.70 16.45 1.48
CA LEU A 257 2.40 15.09 1.91
C LEU A 257 1.58 14.35 0.85
N VAL A 258 1.86 13.06 0.69
CA VAL A 258 1.22 12.19 -0.30
C VAL A 258 0.76 10.91 0.36
N VAL A 259 -0.55 10.75 0.45
CA VAL A 259 -1.18 9.57 1.05
C VAL A 259 -1.34 8.47 0.01
N PHE A 260 -0.87 7.28 0.40
CA PHE A 260 -1.09 6.00 -0.27
C PHE A 260 -2.14 5.22 0.53
N PRO A 261 -3.41 5.16 0.10
CA PRO A 261 -4.41 4.31 0.74
C PRO A 261 -3.94 2.85 0.79
N ASN A 262 -4.23 2.13 1.87
CA ASN A 262 -3.75 0.76 2.04
C ASN A 262 -4.73 -0.27 1.48
N TYR A 263 -4.16 -1.31 0.86
CA TYR A 263 -4.86 -2.53 0.51
C TYR A 263 -4.35 -3.66 1.41
N GLU A 264 -5.24 -4.36 2.09
CA GLU A 264 -4.87 -5.41 3.05
C GLU A 264 -5.00 -6.78 2.38
N SER A 265 -3.97 -7.61 2.53
CA SER A 265 -3.95 -8.98 1.98
C SER A 265 -5.14 -9.80 2.47
N SER A 266 -5.74 -10.53 1.54
CA SER A 266 -6.74 -11.57 1.86
C SER A 266 -6.13 -12.91 1.51
N VAL A 267 -5.74 -13.64 2.55
CA VAL A 267 -5.00 -14.90 2.42
C VAL A 267 -5.93 -15.99 1.89
N GLU A 268 -5.55 -16.59 0.76
CA GLU A 268 -6.33 -17.62 0.07
C GLU A 268 -5.89 -19.05 0.42
N ARG A 269 -4.67 -19.20 0.96
CA ARG A 269 -4.02 -20.48 1.29
C ARG A 269 -3.17 -20.33 2.54
N ASP A 270 -3.00 -21.40 3.31
CA ASP A 270 -2.22 -21.43 4.56
C ASP A 270 -0.74 -21.81 4.37
N ASP A 271 -0.36 -22.28 3.17
CA ASP A 271 0.98 -22.80 2.85
C ASP A 271 1.97 -21.75 2.32
N ILE A 272 1.59 -20.46 2.30
CA ILE A 272 2.35 -19.33 1.76
C ILE A 272 3.78 -19.27 2.33
N LYS A 273 4.79 -19.19 1.45
CA LYS A 273 6.21 -19.07 1.81
C LYS A 273 6.79 -17.71 1.45
N ASP A 274 6.38 -17.14 0.32
CA ASP A 274 6.76 -15.82 -0.16
C ASP A 274 5.52 -14.93 -0.35
N PRO A 275 5.14 -14.12 0.66
CA PRO A 275 3.92 -13.31 0.58
C PRO A 275 3.91 -12.37 -0.61
N PHE A 276 5.04 -11.75 -0.95
CA PHE A 276 5.12 -10.78 -2.03
C PHE A 276 4.98 -11.42 -3.41
N GLY A 277 5.35 -12.68 -3.57
CA GLY A 277 5.22 -13.44 -4.82
C GLY A 277 3.91 -14.23 -4.93
N GLU A 278 3.33 -14.64 -3.80
CA GLU A 278 2.22 -15.61 -3.79
C GLU A 278 0.85 -15.01 -3.43
N VAL A 279 0.79 -13.87 -2.74
CA VAL A 279 -0.48 -13.24 -2.36
C VAL A 279 -0.91 -12.26 -3.44
N SER A 280 -2.03 -12.55 -4.10
CA SER A 280 -2.60 -11.70 -5.16
C SER A 280 -3.91 -11.02 -4.80
N MET A 281 -4.63 -11.50 -3.77
CA MET A 281 -5.94 -10.96 -3.41
C MET A 281 -5.82 -9.94 -2.27
N PHE A 282 -6.46 -8.78 -2.45
CA PHE A 282 -6.45 -7.69 -1.48
C PHE A 282 -7.83 -7.06 -1.31
N LYS A 283 -8.18 -6.74 -0.06
CA LYS A 283 -9.26 -5.80 0.26
C LYS A 283 -8.77 -4.38 -0.02
N LYS A 284 -9.51 -3.62 -0.81
CA LYS A 284 -9.13 -2.24 -1.16
C LYS A 284 -9.60 -1.24 -0.11
N ASN A 285 -8.87 -0.14 0.03
CA ASN A 285 -9.29 0.98 0.87
C ASN A 285 -10.64 1.54 0.39
N TYR A 286 -11.45 2.04 1.32
CA TYR A 286 -12.68 2.76 1.01
C TYR A 286 -12.48 3.88 0.00
N ASP A 287 -11.34 4.60 0.06
CA ASP A 287 -11.02 5.68 -0.87
C ASP A 287 -10.95 5.20 -2.34
N HIS A 288 -10.68 3.92 -2.57
CA HIS A 288 -10.54 3.31 -3.91
C HIS A 288 -11.73 2.39 -4.26
N LEU A 289 -12.85 2.51 -3.54
CA LEU A 289 -14.05 1.71 -3.75
C LEU A 289 -15.27 2.61 -3.99
N PRO A 290 -16.21 2.20 -4.86
CA PRO A 290 -17.53 2.82 -4.91
C PRO A 290 -18.21 2.72 -3.54
N LYS A 291 -18.83 3.82 -3.09
CA LYS A 291 -19.45 3.90 -1.75
C LYS A 291 -20.50 2.82 -1.56
N GLU A 292 -21.30 2.57 -2.59
CA GLU A 292 -22.36 1.57 -2.61
C GLU A 292 -21.80 0.16 -2.43
N THR A 293 -20.64 -0.12 -3.03
CA THR A 293 -19.96 -1.42 -2.88
C THR A 293 -19.42 -1.59 -1.46
N TYR A 294 -18.73 -0.57 -0.95
CA TYR A 294 -18.15 -0.64 0.38
C TYR A 294 -19.22 -0.81 1.47
N PHE A 295 -20.25 0.05 1.48
CA PHE A 295 -21.30 -0.03 2.50
C PHE A 295 -22.23 -1.22 2.29
N GLY A 296 -22.54 -1.56 1.04
CA GLY A 296 -23.41 -2.70 0.71
C GLY A 296 -22.82 -4.05 1.11
N LEU A 297 -21.49 -4.20 1.04
CA LEU A 297 -20.79 -5.44 1.38
C LEU A 297 -20.06 -5.37 2.72
N TYR A 298 -20.13 -4.26 3.47
CA TYR A 298 -19.34 -4.05 4.69
C TYR A 298 -19.49 -5.21 5.68
N ARG A 299 -20.73 -5.60 5.98
CA ARG A 299 -21.04 -6.68 6.94
C ARG A 299 -20.47 -8.02 6.50
N GLU A 300 -20.49 -8.31 5.20
CA GLU A 300 -19.95 -9.55 4.64
C GLU A 300 -18.42 -9.54 4.64
N ALA A 301 -17.82 -8.39 4.30
CA ALA A 301 -16.38 -8.22 4.24
C ALA A 301 -15.70 -8.25 5.63
N THR A 302 -16.40 -7.79 6.68
CA THR A 302 -15.84 -7.78 8.04
C THR A 302 -15.98 -9.12 8.76
N ARG A 303 -16.98 -9.95 8.41
CA ARG A 303 -17.25 -11.25 9.05
C ARG A 303 -17.28 -11.21 10.59
N GLY A 304 -17.75 -10.09 11.15
CA GLY A 304 -17.80 -9.88 12.60
C GLY A 304 -16.58 -9.19 13.20
N ASN A 305 -15.51 -8.94 12.43
CA ASN A 305 -14.46 -8.03 12.83
C ASN A 305 -15.05 -6.61 13.02
N PRO A 306 -14.70 -5.87 14.09
CA PRO A 306 -15.21 -4.52 14.31
C PRO A 306 -14.86 -3.54 13.17
N ASN A 307 -13.77 -3.81 12.45
CA ASN A 307 -13.26 -2.97 11.37
C ASN A 307 -13.29 -3.70 10.01
N TYR A 308 -13.27 -2.94 8.91
CA TYR A 308 -13.17 -3.51 7.56
C TYR A 308 -11.86 -4.27 7.33
N PHE A 309 -10.76 -3.67 7.79
CA PHE A 309 -9.43 -4.26 7.83
C PHE A 309 -9.15 -4.87 9.20
N LEU A 310 -8.30 -5.89 9.25
CA LEU A 310 -7.79 -6.49 10.48
C LEU A 310 -6.83 -5.54 11.19
N THR A 311 -6.08 -4.76 10.40
CA THR A 311 -5.05 -3.84 10.89
C THR A 311 -5.48 -2.37 10.81
N TYR A 312 -4.76 -1.54 10.06
CA TYR A 312 -5.04 -0.12 9.93
C TYR A 312 -5.73 0.18 8.59
N GLY A 313 -6.45 1.30 8.52
CA GLY A 313 -7.15 1.74 7.29
C GLY A 313 -6.75 3.13 6.80
N ASN A 314 -5.78 3.78 7.46
CA ASN A 314 -5.37 5.15 7.19
C ASN A 314 -4.25 5.27 6.14
N GLY A 315 -3.83 4.18 5.50
CA GLY A 315 -2.75 4.20 4.52
C GLY A 315 -1.37 4.46 5.11
N LYS A 316 -0.40 4.71 4.22
CA LYS A 316 0.92 5.27 4.54
C LYS A 316 1.10 6.57 3.79
N GLU A 317 2.14 7.30 4.14
CA GLU A 317 2.36 8.64 3.60
C GLU A 317 3.83 8.87 3.27
N ALA A 318 4.08 9.49 2.11
CA ALA A 318 5.35 10.10 1.78
C ALA A 318 5.31 11.59 2.15
N ALA A 319 6.41 12.09 2.72
CA ALA A 319 6.56 13.49 3.06
C ALA A 319 7.76 14.11 2.35
N ARG A 320 7.62 15.35 1.88
CA ARG A 320 8.78 16.15 1.47
C ARG A 320 9.67 16.40 2.67
N VAL A 321 10.96 16.16 2.51
CA VAL A 321 11.95 16.47 3.54
C VAL A 321 12.13 17.99 3.56
N GLN A 322 11.70 18.61 4.65
CA GLN A 322 11.72 20.06 4.84
C GLN A 322 11.92 20.40 6.31
N ASP A 323 12.19 21.66 6.61
CA ASP A 323 12.31 22.15 7.99
C ASP A 323 11.03 21.89 8.78
N GLU A 324 11.19 21.58 10.06
CA GLU A 324 10.07 21.38 11.00
C GLU A 324 9.14 20.19 10.65
N LEU A 325 9.51 19.37 9.66
CA LEU A 325 8.89 18.06 9.43
C LEU A 325 9.01 17.19 10.69
N ARG A 326 7.93 16.51 11.04
CA ARG A 326 7.84 15.63 12.21
C ARG A 326 7.04 14.36 11.90
N PRO A 327 7.24 13.28 12.66
CA PRO A 327 6.31 12.15 12.65
C PRO A 327 4.96 12.55 13.25
N ASN A 328 3.91 11.83 12.88
CA ASN A 328 2.57 11.92 13.45
C ASN A 328 1.98 10.52 13.67
N GLY A 329 2.77 9.69 14.35
CA GLY A 329 2.57 8.24 14.42
C GLY A 329 3.24 7.51 13.25
N ALA A 330 3.32 6.19 13.32
CA ALA A 330 4.04 5.36 12.35
C ALA A 330 3.51 5.41 10.91
N HIS A 331 2.32 5.99 10.68
CA HIS A 331 1.65 5.97 9.36
C HIS A 331 1.59 7.36 8.70
N ARG A 332 1.87 8.43 9.46
CA ARG A 332 1.62 9.81 9.05
C ARG A 332 2.77 10.74 9.43
N TRP A 333 2.83 11.86 8.75
CA TRP A 333 3.75 12.96 9.01
C TRP A 333 2.97 14.23 9.32
N HIS A 334 3.66 15.23 9.84
CA HIS A 334 3.12 16.57 10.01
C HIS A 334 4.25 17.59 10.01
N ASN A 335 3.92 18.87 10.23
CA ASN A 335 4.92 19.92 10.40
C ASN A 335 4.63 20.73 11.67
N TYR A 336 5.67 21.16 12.39
CA TYR A 336 5.49 21.95 13.62
C TYR A 336 5.05 23.40 13.37
N MET A 337 5.31 23.94 12.19
CA MET A 337 5.15 25.37 11.89
C MET A 337 4.05 25.68 10.88
N LYS A 338 3.54 24.68 10.14
CA LYS A 338 2.46 24.86 9.18
C LYS A 338 1.55 23.63 9.11
N THR A 339 0.33 23.84 8.61
CA THR A 339 -0.51 22.74 8.12
C THR A 339 0.04 22.29 6.76
N PRO A 340 0.49 21.04 6.60
CA PRO A 340 1.01 20.56 5.33
C PRO A 340 -0.09 20.49 4.26
N ASN A 341 0.27 20.75 3.00
CA ASN A 341 -0.60 20.47 1.87
C ASN A 341 -0.57 18.97 1.55
N GLU A 342 -1.60 18.25 1.98
CA GLU A 342 -1.76 16.80 1.81
C GLU A 342 -2.62 16.48 0.58
N ILE A 343 -2.13 15.59 -0.27
CA ILE A 343 -2.92 14.98 -1.34
C ILE A 343 -3.04 13.48 -1.12
N LYS A 344 -4.11 12.89 -1.66
CA LYS A 344 -4.33 11.44 -1.67
C LYS A 344 -4.31 10.94 -3.11
N LEU A 345 -3.63 9.83 -3.36
CA LEU A 345 -3.52 9.24 -4.68
C LEU A 345 -4.65 8.26 -4.94
N ASP A 346 -5.28 8.33 -6.11
CA ASP A 346 -6.43 7.47 -6.48
C ASP A 346 -6.04 6.10 -7.06
N ASN A 347 -4.83 6.01 -7.64
CA ASN A 347 -4.37 4.81 -8.36
C ASN A 347 -3.17 4.14 -7.71
N ALA A 348 -2.50 4.81 -6.77
CA ALA A 348 -1.37 4.27 -6.04
C ALA A 348 -1.76 3.92 -4.61
N ALA A 349 -1.20 2.83 -4.09
CA ALA A 349 -1.55 2.29 -2.79
C ALA A 349 -0.32 1.79 -2.03
N VAL A 350 -0.51 1.42 -0.78
CA VAL A 350 0.41 0.53 -0.06
C VAL A 350 -0.26 -0.84 0.07
N LEU A 351 0.39 -1.90 -0.38
CA LEU A 351 -0.04 -3.27 -0.19
C LEU A 351 0.49 -3.75 1.15
N HIS A 352 -0.40 -4.09 2.07
CA HIS A 352 -0.06 -4.58 3.40
C HIS A 352 -0.27 -6.09 3.47
N TYR A 353 0.83 -6.84 3.58
CA TYR A 353 0.87 -8.30 3.62
C TYR A 353 0.76 -8.80 5.06
N THR A 354 -0.26 -8.31 5.76
CA THR A 354 -0.45 -8.62 7.17
C THR A 354 -1.03 -10.03 7.35
N TYR A 355 -0.51 -10.76 8.33
CA TYR A 355 -0.93 -12.13 8.63
C TYR A 355 -0.94 -13.06 7.40
N ALA A 356 0.00 -12.84 6.48
CA ALA A 356 0.09 -13.60 5.23
C ALA A 356 0.60 -15.04 5.44
N LYS A 357 1.25 -15.31 6.57
CA LYS A 357 1.72 -16.65 6.97
C LYS A 357 1.16 -17.05 8.31
N PHE A 358 0.98 -18.35 8.50
CA PHE A 358 0.65 -18.91 9.81
C PHE A 358 1.66 -18.53 10.90
N SER A 359 2.96 -18.48 10.55
CA SER A 359 4.03 -18.03 11.46
C SER A 359 3.91 -16.57 11.92
N ASP A 360 3.10 -15.75 11.25
CA ASP A 360 2.91 -14.36 11.64
C ASP A 360 2.08 -14.25 12.94
N LEU A 361 1.19 -15.22 13.18
CA LEU A 361 0.44 -15.35 14.44
C LEU A 361 1.39 -15.65 15.61
N THR A 362 2.29 -16.61 15.43
CA THR A 362 3.21 -17.04 16.51
C THR A 362 4.36 -16.06 16.73
N SER A 363 4.90 -15.44 15.68
CA SER A 363 6.01 -14.47 15.81
C SER A 363 5.62 -13.20 16.57
N ARG A 364 4.34 -12.82 16.56
CA ARG A 364 3.82 -11.69 17.33
C ARG A 364 3.77 -12.01 18.82
N ARG A 365 3.41 -13.25 19.18
CA ARG A 365 3.43 -13.73 20.58
C ARG A 365 4.81 -13.55 21.21
N ASP A 366 5.86 -14.00 20.51
CA ASP A 366 7.21 -14.06 21.07
C ASP A 366 7.85 -12.68 21.32
N ARG A 367 7.23 -11.60 20.84
CA ARG A 367 7.69 -10.22 21.01
C ARG A 367 7.05 -9.49 22.19
N CYS A 368 6.08 -10.09 22.86
CA CYS A 368 5.29 -9.40 23.87
C CYS A 368 5.20 -10.18 25.19
N GLY A 369 5.54 -9.53 26.30
CA GLY A 369 5.55 -10.14 27.65
C GLY A 369 4.19 -10.11 28.37
N CYS A 370 3.09 -9.94 27.65
CA CYS A 370 1.76 -9.82 28.26
C CYS A 370 1.12 -11.18 28.53
N LYS A 371 0.24 -11.23 29.53
CA LYS A 371 -0.52 -12.45 29.83
C LYS A 371 -1.62 -12.62 28.77
N PRO A 372 -1.90 -13.85 28.31
CA PRO A 372 -2.95 -14.11 27.32
C PRO A 372 -4.33 -14.11 27.96
N THR A 373 -4.73 -13.01 28.61
CA THR A 373 -6.07 -12.80 29.17
C THR A 373 -6.73 -11.58 28.55
N GLN A 374 -8.06 -11.58 28.48
CA GLN A 374 -8.84 -10.51 27.83
C GLN A 374 -8.57 -9.12 28.41
N GLU A 375 -8.28 -9.04 29.71
CA GLU A 375 -7.96 -7.80 30.40
C GLU A 375 -6.52 -7.35 30.14
N ASP A 376 -5.56 -8.28 30.20
CA ASP A 376 -4.14 -7.93 30.14
C ASP A 376 -3.73 -7.53 28.72
N VAL A 377 -4.26 -8.18 27.67
CA VAL A 377 -3.93 -7.84 26.28
C VAL A 377 -4.39 -6.44 25.86
N LYS A 378 -5.40 -5.87 26.52
CA LYS A 378 -5.88 -4.50 26.24
C LYS A 378 -4.84 -3.43 26.52
N ARG A 379 -3.90 -3.68 27.43
CA ARG A 379 -2.79 -2.75 27.71
C ARG A 379 -1.64 -2.88 26.71
N CYS A 380 -1.62 -3.93 25.89
CA CYS A 380 -0.49 -4.31 25.03
C CYS A 380 -0.77 -4.17 23.54
N PHE A 381 -2.03 -4.30 23.13
CA PHE A 381 -2.45 -4.26 21.73
C PHE A 381 -3.56 -3.24 21.50
N MET A 382 -3.38 -2.41 20.46
CA MET A 382 -4.35 -1.39 20.06
C MET A 382 -5.59 -2.02 19.41
N LEU A 383 -5.38 -3.03 18.58
CA LEU A 383 -6.40 -3.65 17.74
C LEU A 383 -7.00 -4.88 18.40
N GLU A 384 -8.30 -5.08 18.21
CA GLU A 384 -9.01 -6.24 18.75
C GLU A 384 -8.55 -7.54 18.12
N PHE A 385 -8.30 -7.55 16.81
CA PHE A 385 -7.76 -8.71 16.12
C PHE A 385 -6.39 -9.12 16.68
N ASP A 386 -5.48 -8.18 16.90
CA ASP A 386 -4.16 -8.46 17.48
C ASP A 386 -4.25 -9.06 18.88
N ARG A 387 -5.23 -8.63 19.69
CA ARG A 387 -5.49 -9.22 21.02
C ARG A 387 -5.94 -10.68 20.88
N ALA A 388 -6.89 -10.94 20.00
CA ALA A 388 -7.42 -12.27 19.78
C ALA A 388 -6.33 -13.21 19.22
N ALA A 389 -5.58 -12.75 18.21
CA ALA A 389 -4.45 -13.44 17.62
C ALA A 389 -3.36 -13.77 18.66
N PHE A 390 -3.04 -12.83 19.56
CA PHE A 390 -2.09 -13.07 20.64
C PHE A 390 -2.58 -14.15 21.63
N ILE A 391 -3.84 -14.08 22.05
CA ILE A 391 -4.41 -15.07 22.99
C ILE A 391 -4.38 -16.45 22.35
N ILE A 392 -4.95 -16.62 21.16
CA ILE A 392 -5.03 -17.93 20.52
C ILE A 392 -3.63 -18.51 20.25
N ALA A 393 -2.69 -17.72 19.77
CA ALA A 393 -1.31 -18.17 19.53
C ALA A 393 -0.56 -18.55 20.83
N SER A 394 -1.03 -18.09 21.98
CA SER A 394 -0.44 -18.36 23.30
C SER A 394 -1.10 -19.52 24.05
N THR A 395 -2.37 -19.82 23.76
CA THR A 395 -3.16 -20.78 24.55
C THR A 395 -3.60 -22.01 23.78
N ALA A 396 -3.72 -21.92 22.46
CA ALA A 396 -4.22 -22.99 21.62
C ALA A 396 -3.11 -23.90 21.10
N THR A 397 -3.48 -25.14 20.77
CA THR A 397 -2.65 -26.05 19.98
C THR A 397 -2.55 -25.56 18.53
N GLU A 398 -1.58 -26.10 17.78
CA GLU A 398 -1.41 -25.76 16.36
C GLU A 398 -2.66 -26.11 15.52
N GLU A 399 -3.30 -27.25 15.81
CA GLU A 399 -4.53 -27.66 15.15
C GLU A 399 -5.70 -26.71 15.45
N GLU A 400 -5.86 -26.30 16.70
CA GLU A 400 -6.88 -25.30 17.08
C GLU A 400 -6.62 -23.93 16.44
N LEU A 401 -5.34 -23.53 16.34
CA LEU A 401 -4.94 -22.28 15.71
C LEU A 401 -5.19 -22.27 14.20
N LEU A 402 -5.02 -23.41 13.51
CA LEU A 402 -5.35 -23.56 12.09
C LEU A 402 -6.85 -23.41 11.79
N HIS A 403 -7.70 -23.71 12.78
CA HIS A 403 -9.15 -23.58 12.66
C HIS A 403 -9.69 -22.28 13.29
N TRP A 404 -8.81 -21.36 13.70
CA TRP A 404 -9.22 -20.09 14.28
C TRP A 404 -9.80 -19.17 13.18
N PRO A 405 -11.06 -18.72 13.33
CA PRO A 405 -11.81 -18.03 12.27
C PRO A 405 -11.38 -16.59 11.99
#